data_AF-A0A6J4HMY4-F1
#
_entry.id   AF-A0A6J4HMY4-F1
#
_cell.length_a   1.000
_cell.length_b   1.000
_cell.length_c   1.000
_cell.angle_alpha   90.00
_cell.angle_beta   90.00
_cell.angle_gamma   90.00
#
_symmetry.space_group_name_H-M   'P 1'
#
loop_
_entity.id
_entity.type
_entity.pdbx_description
1 polymer ?
#
loop_
_entity_poly.entity_id
_entity_poly.type
_entity_poly.pdbx_seq_one_letter_code
_entity_poly.pdbx_strand_id
1 'polypeptide(L)'
;MAEAELRDFEIHIRKAGPDGAYPIGVHVEPDDRRAEGSLRAPFSEAEVTRALKWMEQGLFDADYVREFGAGLFAALFAGPIKTVYDASHQGSTVPLRFRLITDEPAIARIPWELLYDPERRLFLGQASPLVRGISATEATKPLEVKPPLRMLLIDAFPRGVLKVQEQVETAGIQRALQRLIRRRRVEVTALPHVTLGKLQRALQEAADPERPRPFHLLHFIGHGQHDPITGRTVLLFETEDGEIDEVDAATLLNILRPYNLKLVFLNACQTLQTSALE
;
A
#
# COMPACT_ATOMS: atom_id res chain seq x y z
N MET A 1 9.24 -22.59 5.37
CA MET A 1 8.44 -21.90 6.39
C MET A 1 7.02 -22.34 6.11
N ALA A 2 6.38 -23.01 7.06
CA ALA A 2 4.94 -23.21 6.94
C ALA A 2 4.30 -21.83 6.79
N GLU A 3 3.41 -21.68 5.82
CA GLU A 3 2.56 -20.50 5.71
C GLU A 3 1.86 -20.34 7.06
N ALA A 4 2.01 -19.19 7.71
CA ALA A 4 1.25 -18.95 8.93
C ALA A 4 -0.22 -18.99 8.53
N GLU A 5 -0.96 -19.97 9.05
CA GLU A 5 -2.39 -20.03 8.85
C GLU A 5 -2.96 -18.71 9.38
N LEU A 6 -3.60 -17.95 8.49
CA LEU A 6 -4.18 -16.65 8.79
C LEU A 6 -5.68 -16.76 8.60
N ARG A 7 -6.44 -16.09 9.47
CA ARG A 7 -7.87 -15.90 9.27
C ARG A 7 -8.11 -14.56 8.61
N ASP A 8 -8.79 -14.54 7.48
CA ASP A 8 -9.06 -13.33 6.74
C ASP A 8 -10.39 -12.75 7.17
N PHE A 9 -10.38 -11.51 7.65
CA PHE A 9 -11.57 -10.69 7.85
C PHE A 9 -11.67 -9.74 6.67
N GLU A 10 -12.36 -10.17 5.61
CA GLU A 10 -12.57 -9.36 4.43
C GLU A 10 -13.77 -8.43 4.61
N ILE A 11 -13.57 -7.17 4.20
CA ILE A 11 -14.53 -6.09 4.26
C ILE A 11 -14.58 -5.48 2.86
N HIS A 12 -15.72 -5.58 2.19
CA HIS A 12 -15.95 -4.96 0.89
C HIS A 12 -16.95 -3.82 1.01
N ILE A 13 -16.50 -2.60 0.76
CA ILE A 13 -17.31 -1.39 0.75
C ILE A 13 -17.65 -1.05 -0.71
N ARG A 14 -18.92 -1.20 -1.08
CA ARG A 14 -19.41 -0.94 -2.43
C ARG A 14 -19.77 0.53 -2.63
N LYS A 15 -19.95 0.96 -3.89
CA LYS A 15 -20.37 2.33 -4.24
C LYS A 15 -21.63 2.76 -3.48
N ALA A 16 -21.72 4.06 -3.17
CA ALA A 16 -22.85 4.61 -2.44
C ALA A 16 -24.18 4.36 -3.16
N GLY A 17 -25.21 4.03 -2.40
CA GLY A 17 -26.59 4.05 -2.86
C GLY A 17 -27.14 5.47 -3.00
N PRO A 18 -28.38 5.63 -3.53
CA PRO A 18 -29.04 6.93 -3.69
C PRO A 18 -29.21 7.71 -2.38
N ASP A 19 -29.17 7.03 -1.24
CA ASP A 19 -29.29 7.60 0.10
C ASP A 19 -27.93 8.04 0.69
N GLY A 20 -26.85 7.93 -0.08
CA GLY A 20 -25.48 8.27 0.33
C GLY A 20 -24.84 7.27 1.29
N ALA A 21 -25.44 6.11 1.53
CA ALA A 21 -24.83 5.04 2.32
C ALA A 21 -24.08 4.06 1.41
N TYR A 22 -22.91 3.61 1.85
CA TYR A 22 -22.09 2.60 1.18
C TYR A 22 -22.46 1.21 1.70
N PRO A 23 -22.98 0.29 0.86
CA PRO A 23 -23.22 -1.08 1.29
C PRO A 23 -21.92 -1.79 1.65
N ILE A 24 -21.88 -2.45 2.80
CA ILE A 24 -20.74 -3.23 3.28
C ILE A 24 -21.09 -4.72 3.25
N GLY A 25 -20.21 -5.54 2.70
CA GLY A 25 -20.20 -6.99 2.93
C GLY A 25 -18.96 -7.38 3.73
N VAL A 26 -19.11 -8.28 4.70
CA VAL A 26 -17.97 -8.89 5.39
C VAL A 26 -17.99 -10.40 5.27
N HIS A 27 -16.83 -11.00 5.13
CA HIS A 27 -16.64 -12.44 5.07
C HIS A 27 -15.39 -12.83 5.86
N VAL A 28 -15.52 -13.82 6.74
CA VAL A 28 -14.43 -14.32 7.56
C VAL A 28 -14.06 -15.73 7.10
N GLU A 29 -12.86 -15.91 6.60
CA GLU A 29 -12.32 -17.20 6.21
C GLU A 29 -11.31 -17.73 7.26
N PRO A 30 -11.26 -19.04 7.52
CA PRO A 30 -12.07 -20.11 6.95
C PRO A 30 -13.40 -20.36 7.69
N ASP A 31 -13.74 -19.53 8.67
CA ASP A 31 -14.94 -19.68 9.52
C ASP A 31 -16.29 -19.57 8.76
N ASP A 32 -16.26 -19.12 7.50
CA ASP A 32 -17.39 -18.81 6.61
C ASP A 32 -18.48 -17.96 7.26
N ARG A 33 -18.09 -17.04 8.16
CA ARG A 33 -19.02 -16.08 8.77
C ARG A 33 -19.20 -14.89 7.84
N ARG A 34 -20.46 -14.49 7.63
CA ARG A 34 -20.81 -13.37 6.76
C ARG A 34 -21.75 -12.42 7.47
N ALA A 35 -21.63 -11.14 7.15
CA ALA A 35 -22.60 -10.14 7.53
C ALA A 35 -22.66 -9.05 6.46
N GLU A 36 -23.80 -8.37 6.41
CA GLU A 36 -23.98 -7.18 5.60
C GLU A 36 -24.34 -6.01 6.50
N GLY A 37 -24.03 -4.82 6.02
CA GLY A 37 -24.33 -3.57 6.71
C GLY A 37 -24.22 -2.39 5.76
N SER A 38 -24.22 -1.20 6.32
CA SER A 38 -23.99 0.02 5.57
C SER A 38 -23.09 0.97 6.34
N LEU A 39 -22.23 1.66 5.60
CA LEU A 39 -21.36 2.70 6.09
C LEU A 39 -21.93 4.04 5.64
N ARG A 40 -22.04 5.00 6.55
CA ARG A 40 -22.06 6.41 6.17
C ARG A 40 -20.69 6.97 6.48
N ALA A 41 -20.15 7.79 5.59
CA ALA A 41 -18.83 8.38 5.78
C ALA A 41 -18.79 9.06 7.16
N PRO A 42 -17.94 8.59 8.10
CA PRO A 42 -17.96 9.09 9.48
C PRO A 42 -17.39 10.50 9.61
N PHE A 43 -16.71 10.98 8.57
CA PHE A 43 -15.99 12.24 8.56
C PHE A 43 -16.21 12.98 7.24
N SER A 44 -16.18 14.31 7.30
CA SER A 44 -16.12 15.17 6.12
C SER A 44 -14.77 15.06 5.40
N GLU A 45 -14.71 15.46 4.13
CA GLU A 45 -13.44 15.49 3.38
C GLU A 45 -12.37 16.37 4.06
N ALA A 46 -12.79 17.45 4.72
CA ALA A 46 -11.89 18.35 5.44
C ALA A 46 -11.23 17.66 6.65
N GLU A 47 -12.00 16.82 7.37
CA GLU A 47 -11.50 16.04 8.50
C GLU A 47 -10.55 14.93 8.03
N VAL A 48 -10.90 14.21 6.96
CA VAL A 48 -10.01 13.20 6.35
C VAL A 48 -8.71 13.85 5.88
N THR A 49 -8.78 15.00 5.20
CA THR A 49 -7.61 15.75 4.74
C THR A 49 -6.73 16.19 5.90
N ARG A 50 -7.33 16.63 7.02
CA ARG A 50 -6.59 17.00 8.23
C ARG A 50 -5.86 15.80 8.83
N ALA A 51 -6.54 14.65 8.94
CA ALA A 51 -5.94 13.42 9.45
C ALA A 51 -4.75 12.95 8.59
N LEU A 52 -4.90 12.97 7.26
CA LEU A 52 -3.82 12.62 6.33
C LEU A 52 -2.61 13.56 6.47
N LYS A 53 -2.84 14.88 6.54
CA LYS A 53 -1.76 15.86 6.73
C LYS A 53 -1.00 15.63 8.03
N TRP A 54 -1.67 15.24 9.11
CA TRP A 54 -1.01 14.94 10.37
C TRP A 54 -0.17 13.66 10.31
N MET A 55 -0.67 12.62 9.63
CA MET A 55 0.11 11.40 9.37
C MET A 55 1.39 11.71 8.59
N GLU A 56 1.31 12.56 7.58
CA GLU A 56 2.47 12.99 6.79
C GLU A 56 3.49 13.79 7.62
N GLN A 57 3.02 14.65 8.53
CA GLN A 57 3.88 15.54 9.32
C GLN A 57 4.44 14.89 10.59
N GLY A 58 3.93 13.72 10.99
CA GLY A 58 4.31 13.05 12.24
C GLY A 58 3.92 13.83 13.50
N LEU A 59 3.00 14.79 13.38
CA LEU A 59 2.51 15.62 14.49
C LEU A 59 1.31 14.92 15.13
N PHE A 60 1.58 13.88 15.91
CA PHE A 60 0.53 13.06 16.53
C PHE A 60 0.01 13.70 17.82
N ASP A 61 -1.24 14.19 17.80
CA ASP A 61 -2.06 14.32 19.00
C ASP A 61 -2.72 12.96 19.29
N ALA A 62 -2.30 12.33 20.39
CA ALA A 62 -2.73 10.98 20.72
C ALA A 62 -4.23 10.88 21.04
N ASP A 63 -4.85 11.95 21.55
CA ASP A 63 -6.28 11.95 21.86
C ASP A 63 -7.10 12.07 20.59
N TYR A 64 -6.75 13.01 19.71
CA TYR A 64 -7.42 13.13 18.41
C TYR A 64 -7.32 11.84 17.58
N VAL A 65 -6.14 11.23 17.51
CA VAL A 65 -5.96 9.99 16.72
C VAL A 65 -6.84 8.86 17.26
N ARG A 66 -6.99 8.76 18.59
CA ARG A 66 -7.90 7.78 19.20
C ARG A 66 -9.36 8.11 18.92
N GLU A 67 -9.77 9.37 19.01
CA GLU A 67 -11.15 9.80 18.72
C GLU A 67 -11.52 9.58 17.26
N PHE A 68 -10.66 9.99 16.33
CA PHE A 68 -10.83 9.74 14.90
C PHE A 68 -10.91 8.23 14.62
N GLY A 69 -9.99 7.45 15.18
CA GLY A 69 -9.97 6.01 15.05
C GLY A 69 -11.22 5.32 15.62
N ALA A 70 -11.73 5.80 16.75
CA ALA A 70 -12.95 5.28 17.37
C ALA A 70 -14.19 5.59 16.51
N GLY A 71 -14.23 6.77 15.87
CA GLY A 71 -15.28 7.13 14.91
C GLY A 71 -15.27 6.23 13.67
N LEU A 72 -14.09 5.93 13.11
CA LEU A 72 -13.97 4.93 12.03
C LEU A 72 -14.48 3.56 12.47
N PHE A 73 -14.09 3.12 13.66
CA PHE A 73 -14.47 1.81 14.19
C PHE A 73 -15.98 1.70 14.38
N ALA A 74 -16.60 2.69 15.02
CA ALA A 74 -18.03 2.72 15.27
C ALA A 74 -18.86 2.74 13.97
N ALA A 75 -18.37 3.41 12.93
CA ALA A 75 -19.03 3.47 11.64
C ALA A 75 -18.90 2.16 10.84
N LEU A 76 -17.75 1.49 10.93
CA LEU A 76 -17.49 0.26 10.20
C LEU A 76 -18.06 -0.98 10.89
N PHE A 77 -17.88 -1.10 12.20
CA PHE A 77 -18.29 -2.24 13.01
C PHE A 77 -19.58 -1.94 13.75
N ALA A 78 -20.69 -1.92 13.02
CA ALA A 78 -22.03 -1.74 13.55
C ALA A 78 -22.93 -2.97 13.28
N GLY A 79 -23.93 -3.19 14.14
CA GLY A 79 -24.97 -4.21 13.94
C GLY A 79 -24.42 -5.62 13.68
N PRO A 80 -24.87 -6.31 12.61
CA PRO A 80 -24.38 -7.65 12.26
C PRO A 80 -22.87 -7.73 12.05
N ILE A 81 -22.25 -6.68 11.53
CA ILE A 81 -20.79 -6.64 11.29
C ILE A 81 -20.02 -6.65 12.61
N LYS A 82 -20.47 -5.87 13.63
CA LYS A 82 -19.88 -5.92 14.98
C LYS A 82 -19.98 -7.32 15.59
N THR A 83 -21.12 -7.98 15.40
CA THR A 83 -21.35 -9.34 15.90
C THR A 83 -20.34 -10.32 15.30
N VAL A 84 -20.12 -10.27 13.98
CA VAL A 84 -19.11 -11.09 13.30
C VAL A 84 -17.70 -10.73 13.77
N TYR A 85 -17.37 -9.45 13.89
CA TYR A 85 -16.09 -8.98 14.41
C TYR A 85 -15.78 -9.51 15.82
N ASP A 86 -16.73 -9.41 16.74
CA ASP A 86 -16.57 -9.89 18.11
C ASP A 86 -16.37 -11.40 18.14
N ALA A 87 -17.20 -12.14 17.41
CA ALA A 87 -17.07 -13.58 17.28
C ALA A 87 -15.72 -14.00 16.68
N SER A 88 -15.15 -13.21 15.76
CA SER A 88 -13.87 -13.51 15.12
C SER A 88 -12.69 -13.44 16.10
N HIS A 89 -12.81 -12.67 17.19
CA HIS A 89 -11.78 -12.55 18.22
C HIS A 89 -11.98 -13.50 19.40
N GLN A 90 -13.10 -14.21 19.45
CA GLN A 90 -13.36 -15.20 20.50
C GLN A 90 -12.83 -16.58 20.09
N GLY A 91 -12.08 -17.21 21.00
CA GLY A 91 -11.77 -18.64 20.93
C GLY A 91 -10.76 -19.08 19.86
N SER A 92 -10.04 -18.16 19.21
CA SER A 92 -9.01 -18.50 18.21
C SER A 92 -7.65 -17.95 18.59
N THR A 93 -6.61 -18.79 18.49
CA THR A 93 -5.20 -18.39 18.61
C THR A 93 -4.58 -18.01 17.25
N VAL A 94 -5.34 -18.17 16.17
CA VAL A 94 -4.90 -17.87 14.81
C VAL A 94 -5.07 -16.38 14.55
N PRO A 95 -4.01 -15.65 14.14
CA PRO A 95 -4.09 -14.22 13.94
C PRO A 95 -5.06 -13.85 12.80
N LEU A 96 -5.82 -12.78 13.02
CA LEU A 96 -6.69 -12.18 12.02
C LEU A 96 -5.90 -11.21 11.14
N ARG A 97 -6.09 -11.29 9.83
CA ARG A 97 -5.70 -10.28 8.84
C ARG A 97 -6.97 -9.57 8.36
N PHE A 98 -6.97 -8.24 8.42
CA PHE A 98 -8.06 -7.44 7.87
C PHE A 98 -7.77 -7.08 6.42
N ARG A 99 -8.74 -7.28 5.53
CA ARG A 99 -8.67 -6.91 4.12
C ARG A 99 -9.82 -5.95 3.82
N LEU A 100 -9.53 -4.66 3.64
CA LEU A 100 -10.51 -3.64 3.33
C LEU A 100 -10.41 -3.26 1.85
N ILE A 101 -11.41 -3.66 1.08
CA ILE A 101 -11.53 -3.38 -0.35
C ILE A 101 -12.69 -2.42 -0.56
N THR A 102 -12.50 -1.40 -1.39
CA THR A 102 -13.55 -0.42 -1.70
C THR A 102 -13.70 -0.20 -3.21
N ASP A 103 -14.94 -0.04 -3.67
CA ASP A 103 -15.25 0.38 -5.05
C ASP A 103 -15.27 1.92 -5.20
N GLU A 104 -15.12 2.66 -4.10
CA GLU A 104 -15.21 4.11 -4.02
C GLU A 104 -13.85 4.75 -3.67
N PRO A 105 -13.25 5.56 -4.58
CA PRO A 105 -12.01 6.29 -4.32
C PRO A 105 -12.05 7.19 -3.08
N ALA A 106 -13.17 7.88 -2.82
CA ALA A 106 -13.30 8.74 -1.62
C ALA A 106 -13.13 7.93 -0.31
N ILE A 107 -13.65 6.71 -0.27
CA ILE A 107 -13.51 5.77 0.87
C ILE A 107 -12.08 5.21 0.94
N ALA A 108 -11.41 5.04 -0.20
CA ALA A 108 -10.02 4.54 -0.24
C ALA A 108 -9.01 5.53 0.37
N ARG A 109 -9.33 6.82 0.39
CA ARG A 109 -8.53 7.90 0.98
C ARG A 109 -8.59 7.96 2.49
N ILE A 110 -9.59 7.32 3.11
CA ILE A 110 -9.71 7.28 4.57
C ILE A 110 -8.50 6.50 5.14
N PRO A 111 -7.82 7.01 6.18
CA PRO A 111 -6.69 6.33 6.79
C PRO A 111 -7.16 5.20 7.71
N TRP A 112 -7.59 4.10 7.13
CA TRP A 112 -8.10 2.91 7.82
C TRP A 112 -7.10 2.31 8.82
N GLU A 113 -5.82 2.61 8.66
CA GLU A 113 -4.75 2.26 9.61
C GLU A 113 -4.97 2.86 11.00
N LEU A 114 -5.75 3.94 11.10
CA LEU A 114 -6.13 4.58 12.36
C LEU A 114 -7.33 3.92 13.05
N LEU A 115 -7.92 2.86 12.49
CA LEU A 115 -9.02 2.13 13.13
C LEU A 115 -8.65 1.73 14.57
N TYR A 116 -9.36 2.31 15.53
CA TYR A 116 -9.12 2.10 16.96
C TYR A 116 -10.33 1.41 17.57
N ASP A 117 -10.11 0.23 18.15
CA ASP A 117 -11.11 -0.48 18.93
C ASP A 117 -11.12 0.06 20.36
N PRO A 118 -12.16 0.81 20.79
CA PRO A 118 -12.21 1.38 22.13
C PRO A 118 -12.44 0.33 23.23
N GLU A 119 -13.08 -0.80 22.92
CA GLU A 119 -13.34 -1.88 23.87
C GLU A 119 -12.03 -2.63 24.19
N ARG A 120 -11.21 -2.88 23.16
CA ARG A 120 -9.90 -3.54 23.30
C ARG A 120 -8.73 -2.59 23.51
N ARG A 121 -8.97 -1.28 23.40
CA ARG A 121 -8.00 -0.20 23.57
C ARG A 121 -6.75 -0.35 22.70
N LEU A 122 -6.95 -0.71 21.43
CA LEU A 122 -5.86 -0.95 20.48
C LEU A 122 -6.18 -0.41 19.08
N PHE A 123 -5.14 -0.09 18.32
CA PHE A 123 -5.24 0.16 16.89
C PHE A 123 -5.18 -1.16 16.13
N LEU A 124 -6.16 -1.43 15.27
CA LEU A 124 -6.25 -2.68 14.52
C LEU A 124 -5.02 -2.91 13.64
N GLY A 125 -4.54 -1.88 12.94
CA GLY A 125 -3.35 -1.96 12.09
C GLY A 125 -2.03 -2.22 12.85
N GLN A 126 -2.00 -2.02 14.17
CA GLN A 126 -0.84 -2.36 15.01
C GLN A 126 -0.92 -3.80 15.55
N ALA A 127 -2.13 -4.27 15.83
CA ALA A 127 -2.36 -5.61 16.40
C ALA A 127 -2.45 -6.70 15.34
N SER A 128 -2.88 -6.34 14.13
CA SER A 128 -3.17 -7.27 13.03
C SER A 128 -2.72 -6.69 11.69
N PRO A 129 -2.27 -7.53 10.73
CA PRO A 129 -2.04 -7.08 9.37
C PRO A 129 -3.32 -6.47 8.79
N LEU A 130 -3.22 -5.23 8.30
CA LEU A 130 -4.29 -4.54 7.59
C LEU A 130 -3.85 -4.32 6.14
N VAL A 131 -4.66 -4.82 5.21
CA VAL A 131 -4.48 -4.61 3.77
C VAL A 131 -5.65 -3.75 3.31
N ARG A 132 -5.36 -2.61 2.66
CA ARG A 132 -6.38 -1.80 1.99
C ARG A 132 -6.15 -1.77 0.49
N GLY A 133 -7.23 -1.70 -0.28
CA GLY A 133 -7.16 -1.61 -1.73
C GLY A 133 -8.44 -1.06 -2.35
N ILE A 134 -8.33 -0.60 -3.59
CA ILE A 134 -9.49 -0.37 -4.45
C ILE A 134 -9.79 -1.68 -5.16
N SER A 135 -11.07 -1.99 -5.32
CA SER A 135 -11.54 -3.16 -6.04
C SER A 135 -10.93 -3.17 -7.44
N ALA A 136 -10.05 -4.14 -7.68
CA ALA A 136 -9.45 -4.38 -8.98
C ALA A 136 -10.28 -5.43 -9.71
N THR A 137 -10.51 -5.23 -11.01
CA THR A 137 -11.25 -6.16 -11.87
C THR A 137 -10.55 -7.52 -12.03
N GLU A 138 -9.30 -7.65 -11.64
CA GLU A 138 -8.54 -8.90 -11.70
C GLU A 138 -8.11 -9.39 -10.31
N ALA A 139 -8.36 -10.67 -10.03
CA ALA A 139 -7.83 -11.34 -8.86
C ALA A 139 -6.30 -11.30 -8.89
N THR A 140 -5.68 -10.88 -7.78
CA THR A 140 -4.23 -10.97 -7.61
C THR A 140 -3.82 -12.44 -7.63
N LYS A 141 -3.18 -12.88 -8.71
CA LYS A 141 -2.65 -14.24 -8.81
C LYS A 141 -1.53 -14.42 -7.79
N PRO A 142 -1.45 -15.57 -7.09
CA PRO A 142 -0.34 -15.89 -6.22
C PRO A 142 1.01 -15.70 -6.94
N LEU A 143 1.98 -15.18 -6.19
CA LEU A 143 3.31 -14.88 -6.68
C LEU A 143 4.11 -16.19 -6.82
N GLU A 144 3.91 -16.93 -7.90
CA GLU A 144 4.70 -18.12 -8.22
C GLU A 144 6.10 -17.72 -8.72
N VAL A 145 7.07 -17.63 -7.80
CA VAL A 145 8.46 -17.34 -8.16
C VAL A 145 9.36 -18.50 -7.79
N LYS A 146 10.11 -19.01 -8.77
CA LYS A 146 11.24 -19.91 -8.53
C LYS A 146 12.42 -19.08 -8.00
N PRO A 147 12.96 -19.36 -6.80
CA PRO A 147 14.11 -18.62 -6.29
C PRO A 147 15.32 -18.67 -7.24
N PRO A 148 16.18 -17.65 -7.26
CA PRO A 148 16.12 -16.45 -6.41
C PRO A 148 15.04 -15.45 -6.87
N LEU A 149 14.34 -14.86 -5.90
CA LEU A 149 13.50 -13.69 -6.13
C LEU A 149 14.41 -12.48 -6.44
N ARG A 150 14.40 -12.04 -7.68
CA ARG A 150 15.21 -10.91 -8.16
C ARG A 150 14.50 -9.57 -7.98
N MET A 151 15.14 -8.65 -7.28
CA MET A 151 14.66 -7.30 -6.99
C MET A 151 15.58 -6.26 -7.63
N LEU A 152 15.00 -5.32 -8.36
CA LEU A 152 15.65 -4.08 -8.74
C LEU A 152 15.30 -3.03 -7.69
N LEU A 153 16.31 -2.57 -6.96
CA LEU A 153 16.21 -1.51 -5.95
C LEU A 153 16.75 -0.23 -6.57
N ILE A 154 15.89 0.75 -6.79
CA ILE A 154 16.24 2.02 -7.43
C ILE A 154 16.02 3.18 -6.47
N ASP A 155 16.85 4.20 -6.59
CA ASP A 155 16.69 5.43 -5.83
C ASP A 155 16.93 6.67 -6.69
N ALA A 156 16.18 7.74 -6.41
CA ALA A 156 16.31 9.05 -7.05
C ALA A 156 16.24 10.17 -6.02
N PHE A 157 17.29 10.99 -5.98
CA PHE A 157 17.42 12.13 -5.07
C PHE A 157 17.97 13.34 -5.83
N PRO A 158 17.18 13.92 -6.77
CA PRO A 158 17.61 15.05 -7.57
C PRO A 158 17.96 16.27 -6.71
N ARG A 159 18.79 17.16 -7.26
CA ARG A 159 19.20 18.41 -6.59
C ARG A 159 17.99 19.23 -6.15
N GLY A 160 18.12 19.90 -5.01
CA GLY A 160 17.09 20.79 -4.46
C GLY A 160 16.00 20.09 -3.64
N VAL A 161 16.00 18.75 -3.58
CA VAL A 161 15.07 17.98 -2.73
C VAL A 161 15.81 17.47 -1.48
N LEU A 162 15.13 17.44 -0.33
CA LEU A 162 15.71 16.90 0.89
C LEU A 162 16.14 15.45 0.64
N LYS A 163 17.42 15.17 0.88
CA LYS A 163 17.88 13.78 0.90
C LYS A 163 17.24 13.11 2.10
N VAL A 164 16.22 12.28 1.85
CA VAL A 164 15.89 11.19 2.78
C VAL A 164 17.18 10.39 2.94
N GLN A 165 17.39 9.70 4.06
CA GLN A 165 18.65 9.01 4.34
C GLN A 165 18.85 7.80 3.39
N GLU A 166 19.12 8.08 2.12
CA GLU A 166 19.25 7.21 0.95
C GLU A 166 20.12 5.99 1.24
N GLN A 167 21.32 6.25 1.77
CA GLN A 167 22.27 5.19 2.12
C GLN A 167 21.79 4.34 3.29
N VAL A 168 20.99 4.90 4.21
CA VAL A 168 20.43 4.17 5.36
C VAL A 168 19.32 3.23 4.90
N GLU A 169 18.48 3.65 3.94
CA GLU A 169 17.37 2.84 3.44
C GLU A 169 17.86 1.67 2.58
N THR A 170 18.70 1.92 1.58
CA THR A 170 19.26 0.87 0.72
C THR A 170 20.09 -0.14 1.53
N ALA A 171 20.95 0.34 2.44
CA ALA A 171 21.69 -0.55 3.34
C ALA A 171 20.77 -1.24 4.36
N GLY A 172 19.65 -0.62 4.75
CA GLY A 172 18.62 -1.20 5.60
C GLY A 172 17.95 -2.40 4.94
N ILE A 173 17.50 -2.25 3.70
CA ILE A 173 16.89 -3.30 2.88
C ILE A 173 17.87 -4.46 2.68
N GLN A 174 19.10 -4.16 2.27
CA GLN A 174 20.13 -5.20 2.07
C GLN A 174 20.46 -5.95 3.37
N ARG A 175 20.51 -5.25 4.51
CA ARG A 175 20.70 -5.88 5.84
C ARG A 175 19.52 -6.77 6.21
N ALA A 176 18.29 -6.30 6.06
CA ALA A 176 17.08 -7.07 6.34
C ALA A 176 17.00 -8.35 5.48
N LEU A 177 17.44 -8.26 4.22
CA LEU A 177 17.44 -9.37 3.27
C LEU A 177 18.71 -10.23 3.32
N GLN A 178 19.72 -9.87 4.12
CA GLN A 178 21.06 -10.49 4.09
C GLN A 178 21.00 -12.02 4.25
N ARG A 179 20.15 -12.52 5.16
CA ARG A 179 19.99 -13.98 5.37
C ARG A 179 19.44 -14.68 4.13
N LEU A 180 18.51 -14.05 3.41
CA LEU A 180 17.92 -14.60 2.18
C LEU A 180 18.89 -14.53 1.01
N ILE A 181 19.66 -13.43 0.91
CA ILE A 181 20.72 -13.26 -0.08
C ILE A 181 21.80 -14.34 0.08
N ARG A 182 22.30 -14.55 1.30
CA ARG A 182 23.29 -15.60 1.61
C ARG A 182 22.80 -17.01 1.25
N ARG A 183 21.49 -17.25 1.35
CA ARG A 183 20.84 -18.52 0.99
C ARG A 183 20.44 -18.60 -0.50
N ARG A 184 20.84 -17.62 -1.32
CA ARG A 184 20.47 -17.51 -2.75
C ARG A 184 18.96 -17.57 -2.99
N ARG A 185 18.18 -17.06 -2.03
CA ARG A 185 16.71 -16.98 -2.12
C ARG A 185 16.23 -15.65 -2.68
N VAL A 186 17.03 -14.61 -2.53
CA VAL A 186 16.79 -13.25 -3.03
C VAL A 186 18.09 -12.74 -3.67
N GLU A 187 17.94 -12.00 -4.75
CA GLU A 187 19.02 -11.23 -5.39
C GLU A 187 18.56 -9.78 -5.49
N VAL A 188 19.43 -8.85 -5.08
CA VAL A 188 19.13 -7.41 -5.11
C VAL A 188 20.14 -6.75 -6.04
N THR A 189 19.65 -6.09 -7.08
CA THR A 189 20.45 -5.20 -7.93
C THR A 189 20.08 -3.77 -7.52
N ALA A 190 21.06 -3.03 -6.98
CA ALA A 190 20.88 -1.62 -6.65
C ALA A 190 21.25 -0.74 -7.84
N LEU A 191 20.44 0.26 -8.14
CA LEU A 191 20.66 1.24 -9.19
C LEU A 191 20.40 2.64 -8.61
N PRO A 192 21.42 3.25 -7.99
CA PRO A 192 21.29 4.58 -7.42
C PRO A 192 21.31 5.67 -8.48
N HIS A 193 20.83 6.86 -8.13
CA HIS A 193 20.75 8.00 -9.04
C HIS A 193 20.03 7.65 -10.36
N VAL A 194 18.84 7.08 -10.23
CA VAL A 194 18.11 6.49 -11.35
C VAL A 194 17.51 7.58 -12.23
N THR A 195 17.92 7.56 -13.50
CA THR A 195 17.22 8.25 -14.58
C THR A 195 16.21 7.29 -15.20
N LEU A 196 15.17 7.82 -15.85
CA LEU A 196 14.16 6.98 -16.51
C LEU A 196 14.80 6.06 -17.56
N GLY A 197 15.82 6.56 -18.28
CA GLY A 197 16.61 5.79 -19.24
C GLY A 197 17.44 4.67 -18.59
N LYS A 198 18.04 4.91 -17.41
CA LYS A 198 18.76 3.87 -16.65
C LYS A 198 17.81 2.75 -16.21
N LEU A 199 16.62 3.09 -15.71
CA LEU A 199 15.59 2.11 -15.34
C LEU A 199 15.19 1.26 -16.55
N GLN A 200 14.86 1.90 -17.67
CA GLN A 200 14.45 1.19 -18.89
C GLN A 200 15.54 0.25 -19.39
N ARG A 201 16.80 0.71 -19.43
CA ARG A 201 17.94 -0.11 -19.86
C ARG A 201 18.14 -1.32 -18.95
N ALA A 202 18.11 -1.14 -17.63
CA ALA A 202 18.26 -2.24 -16.68
C ALA A 202 17.17 -3.31 -16.83
N LEU A 203 15.93 -2.90 -17.11
CA LEU A 203 14.83 -3.83 -17.38
C LEU A 203 15.00 -4.55 -18.73
N GLN A 204 15.45 -3.84 -19.77
CA GLN A 204 15.73 -4.42 -21.09
C GLN A 204 16.84 -5.48 -21.02
N GLU A 205 17.97 -5.15 -20.40
CA GLU A 205 19.10 -6.07 -20.22
C GLU A 205 18.70 -7.31 -19.41
N ALA A 206 17.86 -7.13 -18.38
CA ALA A 206 17.32 -8.23 -17.60
C ALA A 206 16.37 -9.14 -18.42
N ALA A 207 15.65 -8.56 -19.38
CA ALA A 207 14.69 -9.26 -20.23
C ALA A 207 15.29 -9.82 -21.52
N ASP A 208 16.61 -9.78 -21.69
CA ASP A 208 17.32 -10.27 -22.87
C ASP A 208 16.89 -11.72 -23.23
N PRO A 209 16.36 -11.97 -24.43
CA PRO A 209 15.94 -13.30 -24.88
C PRO A 209 17.06 -14.35 -24.89
N GLU A 210 18.31 -13.95 -25.10
CA GLU A 210 19.45 -14.87 -25.11
C GLU A 210 19.83 -15.33 -23.70
N ARG A 211 19.61 -14.48 -22.69
CA ARG A 211 19.99 -14.72 -21.29
C ARG A 211 18.95 -14.16 -20.32
N PRO A 212 17.72 -14.69 -20.33
CA PRO A 212 16.63 -14.09 -19.58
C PRO A 212 16.88 -14.19 -18.08
N ARG A 213 17.03 -13.02 -17.45
CA ARG A 213 17.08 -12.85 -16.01
C ARG A 213 16.20 -11.67 -15.64
N PRO A 214 14.87 -11.78 -15.77
CA PRO A 214 13.97 -10.68 -15.46
C PRO A 214 13.98 -10.36 -13.97
N PHE A 215 13.62 -9.12 -13.63
CA PHE A 215 13.29 -8.75 -12.26
C PHE A 215 11.86 -9.18 -11.94
N HIS A 216 11.60 -9.54 -10.69
CA HIS A 216 10.26 -9.83 -10.19
C HIS A 216 9.71 -8.65 -9.40
N LEU A 217 10.59 -7.90 -8.74
CA LEU A 217 10.25 -6.78 -7.87
C LEU A 217 10.97 -5.52 -8.33
N LEU A 218 10.25 -4.40 -8.31
CA LEU A 218 10.84 -3.07 -8.35
C LEU A 218 10.59 -2.38 -7.01
N HIS A 219 11.62 -1.84 -6.38
CA HIS A 219 11.50 -1.03 -5.18
C HIS A 219 12.09 0.35 -5.50
N PHE A 220 11.23 1.37 -5.58
CA PHE A 220 11.63 2.77 -5.77
C PHE A 220 11.74 3.47 -4.42
N ILE A 221 12.83 4.18 -4.20
CA ILE A 221 13.05 5.06 -3.06
C ILE A 221 13.24 6.48 -3.59
N GLY A 222 12.42 7.42 -3.14
CA GLY A 222 12.59 8.81 -3.55
C GLY A 222 11.43 9.68 -3.11
N HIS A 223 11.13 10.68 -3.93
CA HIS A 223 10.08 11.64 -3.66
C HIS A 223 8.96 11.54 -4.67
N GLY A 224 7.75 11.83 -4.21
CA GLY A 224 6.59 12.07 -5.04
C GLY A 224 6.10 13.49 -4.80
N GLN A 225 5.44 14.05 -5.80
CA GLN A 225 4.75 15.33 -5.69
C GLN A 225 3.32 15.15 -6.16
N HIS A 226 2.41 15.80 -5.44
CA HIS A 226 1.02 15.96 -5.83
C HIS A 226 0.71 17.45 -6.00
N ASP A 227 0.23 17.82 -7.18
CA ASP A 227 -0.35 19.14 -7.42
C ASP A 227 -1.86 19.09 -7.15
N PRO A 228 -2.35 19.73 -6.07
CA PRO A 228 -3.77 19.70 -5.71
C PRO A 228 -4.66 20.51 -6.67
N ILE A 229 -4.08 21.39 -7.50
CA ILE A 229 -4.84 22.18 -8.49
C ILE A 229 -5.10 21.35 -9.73
N THR A 230 -4.07 20.68 -10.25
CA THR A 230 -4.18 19.87 -11.47
C THR A 230 -4.55 18.41 -11.19
N GLY A 231 -4.46 17.96 -9.94
CA GLY A 231 -4.58 16.56 -9.54
C GLY A 231 -3.38 15.69 -9.97
N ARG A 232 -2.36 16.29 -10.60
CA ARG A 232 -1.22 15.59 -11.17
C ARG A 232 -0.35 15.02 -10.05
N THR A 233 -0.04 13.73 -10.15
CA THR A 233 0.84 13.02 -9.21
C THR A 233 2.02 12.44 -9.98
N VAL A 234 3.23 12.76 -9.52
CA VAL A 234 4.49 12.37 -10.17
C VAL A 234 5.48 11.80 -9.17
N LEU A 235 6.37 10.93 -9.64
CA LEU A 235 7.60 10.57 -8.95
C LEU A 235 8.75 11.42 -9.48
N LEU A 236 9.67 11.80 -8.61
CA LEU A 236 10.84 12.57 -8.97
C LEU A 236 12.00 11.62 -9.27
N PHE A 237 12.37 11.53 -10.54
CA PHE A 237 13.57 10.87 -11.04
C PHE A 237 14.71 11.90 -11.17
N GLU A 238 15.91 11.41 -11.46
CA GLU A 238 17.03 12.25 -11.82
C GLU A 238 17.15 12.39 -13.34
N THR A 239 17.51 13.57 -13.81
CA THR A 239 18.11 13.73 -15.15
C THR A 239 19.58 13.30 -15.13
N GLU A 240 20.22 13.19 -16.29
CA GLU A 240 21.67 12.90 -16.35
C GLU A 240 22.53 13.98 -15.67
N ASP A 241 22.03 15.21 -15.57
CA ASP A 241 22.70 16.30 -14.85
C ASP A 241 22.41 16.30 -13.34
N GLY A 242 21.55 15.39 -12.85
CA GLY A 242 21.11 15.31 -11.45
C GLY A 242 20.01 16.31 -11.08
N GLU A 243 19.32 16.88 -12.07
CA GLU A 243 18.15 17.73 -11.88
C GLU A 243 16.87 16.90 -11.75
N ILE A 244 15.77 17.55 -11.40
CA ILE A 244 14.45 16.90 -11.25
C ILE A 244 13.92 16.49 -12.63
N ASP A 245 13.56 15.21 -12.76
CA ASP A 245 12.73 14.67 -13.84
C ASP A 245 11.39 14.20 -13.28
N GLU A 246 10.28 14.83 -13.69
CA GLU A 246 8.94 14.49 -13.19
C GLU A 246 8.33 13.35 -14.02
N VAL A 247 8.20 12.16 -13.42
CA VAL A 247 7.65 10.98 -14.09
C VAL A 247 6.25 10.69 -13.58
N ASP A 248 5.24 10.83 -14.45
CA ASP A 248 3.86 10.47 -14.12
C ASP A 248 3.60 8.95 -14.15
N ALA A 249 2.45 8.55 -13.61
CA ALA A 249 2.05 7.14 -13.54
C ALA A 249 1.94 6.48 -14.92
N ALA A 250 1.45 7.21 -15.94
CA ALA A 250 1.29 6.66 -17.30
C ALA A 250 2.65 6.34 -17.95
N THR A 251 3.60 7.26 -17.81
CA THR A 251 4.98 7.12 -18.29
C THR A 251 5.67 5.94 -17.61
N LEU A 252 5.58 5.86 -16.28
CA LEU A 252 6.15 4.74 -15.54
C LEU A 252 5.50 3.40 -15.95
N LEU A 253 4.18 3.34 -16.02
CA LEU A 253 3.46 2.12 -16.42
C LEU A 253 3.85 1.65 -17.83
N ASN A 254 4.02 2.57 -18.78
CA ASN A 254 4.45 2.23 -20.13
C ASN A 254 5.84 1.58 -20.15
N ILE A 255 6.74 2.01 -19.27
CA ILE A 255 8.06 1.40 -19.10
C ILE A 255 7.95 0.05 -18.40
N LEU A 256 7.12 -0.10 -17.37
CA LEU A 256 7.09 -1.33 -16.56
C LEU A 256 6.27 -2.46 -17.20
N ARG A 257 5.22 -2.13 -17.97
CA ARG A 257 4.25 -3.09 -18.54
C ARG A 257 4.88 -4.27 -19.31
N PRO A 258 5.94 -4.09 -20.12
CA PRO A 258 6.55 -5.20 -20.87
C PRO A 258 7.23 -6.28 -20.01
N TYR A 259 7.60 -5.96 -18.76
CA TYR A 259 8.56 -6.77 -17.99
C TYR A 259 7.93 -7.73 -16.97
N ASN A 260 6.60 -7.87 -16.95
CA ASN A 260 5.87 -8.83 -16.09
C ASN A 260 6.31 -8.81 -14.61
N LEU A 261 6.61 -7.62 -14.09
CA LEU A 261 6.90 -7.40 -12.68
C LEU A 261 5.72 -7.89 -11.84
N LYS A 262 6.05 -8.51 -10.70
CA LYS A 262 5.06 -9.12 -9.79
C LYS A 262 4.67 -8.19 -8.65
N LEU A 263 5.54 -7.25 -8.31
CA LEU A 263 5.27 -6.21 -7.32
C LEU A 263 6.15 -5.00 -7.62
N VAL A 264 5.52 -3.83 -7.55
CA VAL A 264 6.19 -2.53 -7.55
C VAL A 264 5.92 -1.90 -6.20
N PHE A 265 6.97 -1.57 -5.48
CA PHE A 265 6.91 -0.87 -4.20
C PHE A 265 7.41 0.55 -4.40
N LEU A 266 6.55 1.54 -4.12
CA LEU A 266 6.87 2.95 -4.24
C LEU A 266 7.06 3.53 -2.84
N ASN A 267 8.31 3.62 -2.39
CA ASN A 267 8.69 4.29 -1.16
C ASN A 267 8.94 5.78 -1.43
N ALA A 268 7.85 6.54 -1.56
CA ALA A 268 7.92 7.98 -1.74
C ALA A 268 6.75 8.68 -1.06
N CYS A 269 6.97 9.92 -0.63
CA CYS A 269 5.92 10.78 -0.09
C CYS A 269 4.79 10.97 -1.11
N GLN A 270 3.54 11.06 -0.63
CA GLN A 270 2.35 11.33 -1.45
C GLN A 270 2.04 10.31 -2.57
N THR A 271 2.65 9.12 -2.52
CA THR A 271 2.45 8.03 -3.51
C THR A 271 1.05 7.42 -3.54
N LEU A 272 0.21 7.70 -2.54
CA LEU A 272 -1.12 7.10 -2.36
C LEU A 272 -2.26 8.13 -2.49
N GLN A 273 -2.05 9.22 -3.22
CA GLN A 273 -3.15 10.10 -3.60
C GLN A 273 -3.86 9.53 -4.83
N THR A 274 -5.05 8.95 -4.61
CA THR A 274 -5.90 8.47 -5.71
C THR A 274 -6.57 9.65 -6.39
N SER A 275 -6.06 10.06 -7.56
CA SER A 275 -6.92 10.70 -8.56
C SER A 275 -7.85 9.63 -9.12
N ALA A 276 -9.15 9.92 -9.26
CA ALA A 276 -10.03 9.07 -10.05
C ALA A 276 -9.38 8.92 -11.44
N LEU A 277 -8.98 7.70 -11.79
CA LEU A 277 -8.60 7.39 -13.16
C LEU A 277 -9.93 7.37 -13.94
N GLU A 278 -10.17 8.40 -14.74
CA GLU A 278 -11.15 8.36 -15.83
C GLU A 278 -10.66 7.46 -16.96
#